data_AF-A0A2P6WK83-F1
#
_entry.id   AF-A0A2P6WK83-F1
#
_cell.length_a   1.000
_cell.length_b   1.000
_cell.length_c   1.000
_cell.angle_alpha   90.00
_cell.angle_beta   90.00
_cell.angle_gamma   90.00
#
_symmetry.space_group_name_H-M   'P 1'
#
loop_
_entity.id
_entity.type
_entity.pdbx_description
1 polymer ?
#
loop_
_entity_poly.entity_id
_entity_poly.type
_entity_poly.pdbx_seq_one_letter_code
_entity_poly.pdbx_strand_id
1 'polypeptide(L)'
;MAAVIYNPTVRNLLMQSTMLRTLLLSILACVLVLPMAYAQQSTPAPALPQPKIKVNFLNTCRPAPADLEEMGRALAVVKDKPLFSKDFEIARGVTTLTEEEARAVGAPSGCGAVPSAWVRIRREFPEKAILVDVQYSLSVEGRSVSEALALHLRDTKEVLQILISDSVTGSALQALKADTLPDRIRIERFGKASIVLARCSGVDQSAYEPLFLAAGGILHKYRVAMSVKSVVPAELAHLPDHKESKTAHANH
;
A
#
# COMPACT_ATOMS: atom_id res chain seq x y z
N MET A 1 -48.45 -41.01 19.81
CA MET A 1 -47.64 -41.50 20.95
C MET A 1 -47.76 -43.02 21.00
N ALA A 2 -46.66 -43.74 21.09
CA ALA A 2 -46.66 -45.19 21.30
C ALA A 2 -45.33 -45.59 21.94
N ALA A 3 -45.31 -45.74 23.26
CA ALA A 3 -44.18 -46.29 23.99
C ALA A 3 -44.55 -47.70 24.45
N VAL A 4 -43.78 -48.70 24.02
CA VAL A 4 -43.81 -50.03 24.63
C VAL A 4 -42.39 -50.36 25.09
N ILE A 5 -42.27 -50.50 26.40
CA ILE A 5 -41.03 -50.64 27.15
C ILE A 5 -40.68 -52.12 27.28
N TYR A 6 -39.51 -52.50 26.74
CA TYR A 6 -38.52 -53.39 27.38
C TYR A 6 -38.88 -54.91 27.58
N ASN A 7 -37.96 -55.83 27.91
CA ASN A 7 -36.49 -55.75 27.93
C ASN A 7 -35.81 -56.95 27.19
N PRO A 8 -35.32 -58.07 27.78
CA PRO A 8 -34.14 -58.75 27.19
C PRO A 8 -34.08 -60.31 27.17
N THR A 9 -33.00 -60.82 26.59
CA THR A 9 -32.32 -62.07 27.01
C THR A 9 -33.14 -63.36 27.08
N VAL A 10 -33.91 -63.68 26.04
CA VAL A 10 -34.20 -65.09 25.72
C VAL A 10 -33.20 -65.60 24.69
N ARG A 11 -32.12 -66.21 25.21
CA ARG A 11 -31.42 -67.40 24.66
C ARG A 11 -31.26 -67.40 23.12
N ASN A 12 -30.20 -66.86 22.55
CA ASN A 12 -28.82 -67.37 22.66
C ASN A 12 -28.68 -68.89 22.40
N LEU A 13 -29.45 -69.43 21.44
CA LEU A 13 -29.48 -70.88 21.12
C LEU A 13 -29.72 -71.19 19.62
N LEU A 14 -29.42 -70.24 18.72
CA LEU A 14 -29.80 -70.32 17.30
C LEU A 14 -28.72 -69.82 16.31
N MET A 15 -27.44 -69.79 16.72
CA MET A 15 -26.36 -69.18 15.91
C MET A 15 -25.19 -70.12 15.54
N GLN A 16 -25.34 -71.44 15.72
CA GLN A 16 -24.34 -72.43 15.29
C GLN A 16 -24.49 -72.91 13.82
N SER A 17 -25.49 -72.43 13.08
CA SER A 17 -25.80 -72.89 11.71
C SER A 17 -25.41 -71.89 10.60
N THR A 18 -24.96 -70.68 10.95
CA THR A 18 -24.69 -69.61 9.97
C THR A 18 -23.20 -69.47 9.58
N MET A 19 -22.26 -69.78 10.48
CA MET A 19 -20.82 -69.59 10.27
C MET A 19 -20.23 -70.34 9.06
N LEU A 20 -20.83 -71.46 8.64
CA LEU A 20 -20.31 -72.24 7.52
C LEU A 20 -20.71 -71.68 6.14
N ARG A 21 -21.71 -70.78 6.07
CA ARG A 21 -22.15 -70.14 4.82
C ARG A 21 -21.44 -68.81 4.53
N THR A 22 -20.95 -68.11 5.55
CA THR A 22 -20.16 -66.88 5.38
C THR A 22 -18.73 -67.15 4.89
N LEU A 23 -18.12 -68.28 5.29
CA LEU A 23 -16.74 -68.62 4.93
C LEU A 23 -16.55 -68.99 3.44
N LEU A 24 -17.61 -69.49 2.77
CA LEU A 24 -17.56 -69.84 1.35
C LEU A 24 -17.75 -68.64 0.41
N LEU A 25 -18.38 -67.56 0.87
CA LEU A 25 -18.53 -66.32 0.10
C LEU A 25 -17.28 -65.44 0.11
N SER A 26 -16.42 -65.54 1.13
CA SER A 26 -15.16 -64.79 1.21
C SER A 26 -14.06 -65.27 0.27
N ILE A 27 -14.08 -66.53 -0.17
CA ILE A 27 -13.01 -67.10 -1.01
C ILE A 27 -13.16 -66.69 -2.48
N LEU A 28 -14.41 -66.58 -2.98
CA LEU A 28 -14.67 -66.24 -4.39
C LEU A 28 -14.40 -64.75 -4.71
N ALA A 29 -14.32 -63.88 -3.69
CA ALA A 29 -14.04 -62.45 -3.85
C ALA A 29 -12.54 -62.12 -4.04
N CYS A 30 -11.62 -63.05 -3.75
CA CYS A 30 -10.18 -62.78 -3.71
C CYS A 30 -9.44 -62.96 -5.06
N VAL A 31 -10.12 -63.26 -6.17
CA VAL A 31 -9.46 -63.65 -7.45
C VAL A 31 -9.61 -62.57 -8.55
N LEU A 32 -10.32 -61.47 -8.30
CA LEU A 32 -10.65 -60.46 -9.32
C LEU A 32 -10.07 -59.05 -9.07
N VAL A 33 -8.93 -58.95 -8.37
CA VAL A 33 -8.15 -57.70 -8.29
C VAL A 33 -6.67 -57.96 -8.59
N LEU A 34 -6.31 -57.95 -9.88
CA LEU A 34 -4.93 -57.80 -10.35
C LEU A 34 -4.64 -56.32 -10.64
N PRO A 35 -3.75 -55.67 -9.88
CA PRO A 35 -2.99 -54.52 -10.34
C PRO A 35 -1.62 -54.98 -10.88
N MET A 36 -1.16 -54.37 -11.97
CA MET A 36 0.16 -54.67 -12.54
C MET A 36 1.29 -54.22 -11.62
N ALA A 37 2.30 -55.07 -11.43
CA ALA A 37 3.55 -54.71 -10.77
C ALA A 37 4.43 -53.86 -11.70
N TYR A 38 4.14 -52.56 -11.79
CA TYR A 38 5.10 -51.57 -12.30
C TYR A 38 5.96 -51.05 -11.16
N ALA A 39 7.26 -50.93 -11.41
CA ALA A 39 8.21 -50.42 -10.42
C ALA A 39 7.90 -48.95 -10.10
N GLN A 40 7.48 -48.68 -8.85
CA GLN A 40 7.43 -47.32 -8.31
C GLN A 40 8.85 -46.83 -8.01
N GLN A 41 9.58 -46.48 -9.07
CA GLN A 41 10.71 -45.57 -8.95
C GLN A 41 10.19 -44.28 -8.30
N SER A 42 10.81 -43.86 -7.20
CA SER A 42 10.33 -42.75 -6.37
C SER A 42 10.49 -41.41 -7.10
N THR A 43 9.49 -41.05 -7.90
CA THR A 43 9.37 -39.71 -8.48
C THR A 43 9.36 -38.68 -7.35
N PRO A 44 10.19 -37.63 -7.41
CA PRO A 44 10.03 -36.48 -6.53
C PRO A 44 8.59 -35.97 -6.64
N ALA A 45 7.98 -35.59 -5.52
CA ALA A 45 6.69 -34.92 -5.55
C ALA A 45 6.77 -33.72 -6.51
N PRO A 46 5.77 -33.51 -7.38
CA PRO A 46 5.82 -32.41 -8.34
C PRO A 46 5.98 -31.11 -7.56
N ALA A 47 7.11 -30.43 -7.76
CA ALA A 47 7.42 -29.20 -7.04
C ALA A 47 6.26 -28.23 -7.23
N LEU A 48 5.67 -27.77 -6.12
CA LEU A 48 4.62 -26.75 -6.13
C LEU A 48 5.09 -25.62 -7.06
N PRO A 49 4.30 -25.23 -8.08
CA PRO A 49 4.76 -24.35 -9.12
C PRO A 49 5.24 -23.05 -8.48
N GLN A 50 6.56 -22.84 -8.47
CA GLN A 50 7.16 -21.74 -7.72
C GLN A 50 6.46 -20.44 -8.13
N PRO A 51 6.03 -19.61 -7.17
CA PRO A 51 5.25 -18.43 -7.48
C PRO A 51 6.03 -17.59 -8.48
N LYS A 52 5.46 -17.35 -9.66
CA LYS A 52 6.10 -16.57 -10.73
C LYS A 52 6.05 -15.10 -10.33
N ILE A 53 6.93 -14.71 -9.41
CA ILE A 53 7.08 -13.34 -8.93
C ILE A 53 7.54 -12.48 -10.11
N LYS A 54 6.59 -11.80 -10.76
CA LYS A 54 6.88 -10.82 -11.81
C LYS A 54 7.42 -9.55 -11.16
N VAL A 55 8.73 -9.52 -10.90
CA VAL A 55 9.43 -8.32 -10.42
C VAL A 55 9.43 -7.28 -11.54
N ASN A 56 8.57 -6.27 -11.44
CA ASN A 56 8.65 -5.09 -12.30
C ASN A 56 9.79 -4.20 -11.78
N PHE A 57 11.00 -4.34 -12.34
CA PHE A 57 12.13 -3.47 -12.01
C PHE A 57 11.85 -2.04 -12.47
N LEU A 58 11.76 -1.11 -11.51
CA LEU A 58 11.41 0.28 -11.72
C LEU A 58 12.67 1.14 -11.71
N ASN A 59 13.14 1.55 -12.89
CA ASN A 59 14.33 2.41 -13.02
C ASN A 59 13.99 3.88 -12.73
N THR A 60 14.03 4.25 -11.45
CA THR A 60 13.68 5.60 -10.96
C THR A 60 14.68 6.68 -11.36
N CYS A 61 15.96 6.33 -11.53
CA CYS A 61 17.03 7.29 -11.77
C CYS A 61 17.25 7.61 -13.24
N ARG A 62 16.94 6.67 -14.15
CA ARG A 62 17.08 6.82 -15.61
C ARG A 62 15.88 6.19 -16.34
N PRO A 63 14.66 6.77 -16.26
CA PRO A 63 13.50 6.23 -16.95
C PRO A 63 13.69 6.18 -18.48
N ALA A 64 12.96 5.30 -19.18
CA ALA A 64 13.06 5.22 -20.63
C ALA A 64 12.52 6.51 -21.30
N PRO A 65 13.02 6.91 -22.49
CA PRO A 65 12.54 8.12 -23.17
C PRO A 65 11.02 8.19 -23.35
N ALA A 66 10.39 7.07 -23.70
CA ALA A 66 8.93 6.99 -23.84
C ALA A 66 8.17 7.21 -22.51
N ASP A 67 8.72 6.76 -21.38
CA ASP A 67 8.13 7.03 -20.05
C ASP A 67 8.33 8.50 -19.65
N LEU A 68 9.44 9.13 -20.03
CA LEU A 68 9.68 10.56 -19.80
C LEU A 68 8.71 11.44 -20.61
N GLU A 69 8.43 11.07 -21.87
CA GLU A 69 7.38 11.73 -22.64
C GLU A 69 5.98 11.54 -22.03
N GLU A 70 5.65 10.32 -21.56
CA GLU A 70 4.34 10.03 -20.96
C GLU A 70 4.16 10.78 -19.62
N MET A 71 5.24 10.92 -18.84
CA MET A 71 5.28 11.80 -17.67
C MET A 71 5.10 13.27 -18.05
N GLY A 72 5.78 13.74 -19.11
CA GLY A 72 5.59 15.09 -19.63
C GLY A 72 4.15 15.36 -20.08
N ARG A 73 3.53 14.41 -20.79
CA ARG A 73 2.11 14.45 -21.18
C ARG A 73 1.18 14.49 -19.96
N ALA A 74 1.42 13.65 -18.95
CA ALA A 74 0.62 13.62 -17.73
C ALA A 74 0.70 14.93 -16.92
N LEU A 75 1.90 15.44 -16.66
CA LEU A 75 2.09 16.74 -16.00
C LEU A 75 1.45 17.89 -16.80
N ALA A 76 1.50 17.82 -18.13
CA ALA A 76 0.89 18.79 -19.03
C ALA A 76 -0.66 18.76 -19.09
N VAL A 77 -1.33 17.84 -18.36
CA VAL A 77 -2.78 17.91 -18.07
C VAL A 77 -3.05 18.93 -16.94
N VAL A 78 -2.14 19.06 -15.96
CA VAL A 78 -2.34 19.82 -14.73
C VAL A 78 -1.90 21.30 -14.90
N LYS A 79 -2.46 21.97 -15.91
CA LYS A 79 -2.07 23.34 -16.29
C LYS A 79 -2.79 24.44 -15.52
N ASP A 80 -4.10 24.31 -15.36
CA ASP A 80 -4.96 25.40 -14.87
C ASP A 80 -4.80 25.69 -13.37
N LYS A 81 -5.31 26.86 -12.95
CA LYS A 81 -5.49 27.16 -11.53
C LYS A 81 -6.59 26.23 -10.99
N PRO A 82 -6.34 25.45 -9.93
CA PRO A 82 -7.36 24.55 -9.41
C PRO A 82 -8.60 25.31 -8.90
N LEU A 83 -9.77 24.87 -9.34
CA LEU A 83 -11.08 25.35 -8.91
C LEU A 83 -11.77 24.21 -8.16
N PHE A 84 -11.64 24.21 -6.83
CA PHE A 84 -12.19 23.16 -5.97
C PHE A 84 -13.71 23.28 -5.83
N SER A 85 -14.34 22.15 -5.51
CA SER A 85 -15.67 22.12 -4.91
C SER A 85 -15.67 22.80 -3.53
N LYS A 86 -16.86 23.06 -2.98
CA LYS A 86 -16.99 23.65 -1.64
C LYS A 86 -16.43 22.73 -0.54
N ASP A 87 -16.62 21.43 -0.73
CA ASP A 87 -16.33 20.41 0.29
C ASP A 87 -14.83 20.09 0.34
N PHE A 88 -14.34 19.84 1.56
CA PHE A 88 -12.94 19.55 1.82
C PHE A 88 -12.78 18.78 3.12
N GLU A 89 -11.69 18.03 3.21
CA GLU A 89 -11.28 17.31 4.41
C GLU A 89 -9.95 17.87 4.91
N ILE A 90 -9.83 18.00 6.23
CA ILE A 90 -8.55 18.18 6.92
C ILE A 90 -8.47 17.09 7.98
N ALA A 91 -7.48 16.22 7.86
CA ALA A 91 -7.16 15.20 8.83
C ALA A 91 -5.74 15.41 9.38
N ARG A 92 -5.52 15.04 10.64
CA ARG A 92 -4.23 15.11 11.31
C ARG A 92 -4.10 13.93 12.27
N GLY A 93 -2.88 13.52 12.57
CA GLY A 93 -2.62 12.46 13.52
C GLY A 93 -1.15 12.34 13.88
N VAL A 94 -0.85 11.40 14.78
CA VAL A 94 0.50 10.93 15.05
C VAL A 94 0.49 9.43 14.80
N THR A 95 1.37 8.96 13.91
CA THR A 95 1.61 7.53 13.74
C THR A 95 2.60 7.10 14.81
N THR A 96 2.07 6.58 15.92
CA THR A 96 2.86 5.87 16.93
C THR A 96 2.87 4.38 16.58
N LEU A 97 4.02 3.91 16.10
CA LEU A 97 4.43 2.51 16.19
C LEU A 97 5.52 2.50 17.26
N THR A 98 5.48 1.57 18.22
CA THR A 98 6.64 1.30 19.08
C THR A 98 7.65 0.43 18.32
N GLU A 99 8.92 0.38 18.76
CA GLU A 99 9.89 -0.56 18.17
C GLU A 99 9.44 -2.02 18.38
N GLU A 100 8.70 -2.32 19.45
CA GLU A 100 8.19 -3.67 19.74
C GLU A 100 7.06 -4.08 18.79
N GLU A 101 6.10 -3.19 18.53
CA GLU A 101 5.07 -3.40 17.50
C GLU A 101 5.68 -3.45 16.10
N ALA A 102 6.65 -2.59 15.80
CA ALA A 102 7.37 -2.59 14.53
C ALA A 102 8.08 -3.94 14.29
N ARG A 103 8.78 -4.44 15.31
CA ARG A 103 9.43 -5.76 15.30
C ARG A 103 8.41 -6.90 15.18
N ALA A 104 7.24 -6.77 15.81
CA ALA A 104 6.14 -7.75 15.70
C ALA A 104 5.53 -7.81 14.28
N VAL A 105 5.54 -6.71 13.51
CA VAL A 105 5.17 -6.70 12.08
C VAL A 105 6.35 -6.92 11.12
N GLY A 106 7.53 -7.29 11.64
CA GLY A 106 8.70 -7.66 10.85
C GLY A 106 9.60 -6.52 10.38
N ALA A 107 9.53 -5.34 11.00
CA ALA A 107 10.45 -4.24 10.73
C ALA A 107 11.88 -4.56 11.25
N PRO A 108 12.94 -4.01 10.61
CA PRO A 108 14.32 -4.21 11.06
C PRO A 108 14.58 -3.68 12.48
N SER A 109 15.31 -4.46 13.28
CA SER A 109 15.80 -4.00 14.59
C SER A 109 16.76 -2.82 14.46
N GLY A 110 16.63 -1.83 15.36
CA GLY A 110 17.36 -0.56 15.26
C GLY A 110 16.61 0.54 14.50
N CYS A 111 15.50 0.22 13.80
CA CYS A 111 14.49 1.21 13.43
C CYS A 111 13.65 1.59 14.67
N GLY A 112 14.28 2.26 15.63
CA GLY A 112 13.60 2.85 16.79
C GLY A 112 12.52 3.81 16.29
N ALA A 113 11.27 3.37 16.37
CA ALA A 113 10.17 3.98 15.64
C ALA A 113 9.82 5.35 16.22
N VAL A 114 10.25 6.40 15.51
CA VAL A 114 9.98 7.80 15.89
C VAL A 114 8.52 8.12 15.57
N PRO A 115 7.74 8.68 16.52
CA PRO A 115 6.38 9.11 16.24
C PRO A 115 6.33 10.10 15.06
N SER A 116 5.55 9.75 14.03
CA SER A 116 5.40 10.58 12.83
C SER A 116 4.13 11.43 12.93
N ALA A 117 4.27 12.70 13.30
CA ALA A 117 3.18 13.68 13.25
C ALA A 117 2.83 14.03 11.79
N TRP A 118 1.56 14.05 11.42
CA TRP A 118 1.13 14.31 10.03
C TRP A 118 -0.15 15.12 9.90
N VAL A 119 -0.28 15.82 8.77
CA VAL A 119 -1.47 16.55 8.32
C VAL A 119 -1.77 16.20 6.86
N ARG A 120 -3.05 15.98 6.56
CA ARG A 120 -3.60 15.66 5.24
C ARG A 120 -4.73 16.62 4.92
N ILE A 121 -4.69 17.23 3.73
CA ILE A 121 -5.74 18.13 3.22
C ILE A 121 -6.25 17.53 1.91
N ARG A 122 -7.54 17.19 1.82
CA ARG A 122 -8.18 16.69 0.60
C ARG A 122 -9.19 17.72 0.08
N ARG A 123 -9.18 17.96 -1.23
CA ARG A 123 -10.09 18.88 -1.93
C ARG A 123 -10.71 18.15 -3.12
N GLU A 124 -12.04 18.10 -3.15
CA GLU A 124 -12.79 17.58 -4.30
C GLU A 124 -12.80 18.61 -5.43
N PHE A 125 -12.96 18.14 -6.68
CA PHE A 125 -13.22 18.98 -7.85
C PHE A 125 -14.66 18.81 -8.37
N PRO A 126 -15.20 19.81 -9.10
CA PRO A 126 -16.48 19.66 -9.80
C PRO A 126 -16.45 18.51 -10.82
N GLU A 127 -17.62 17.89 -11.08
CA GLU A 127 -17.77 16.73 -11.96
C GLU A 127 -17.15 16.89 -13.36
N LYS A 128 -17.12 18.13 -13.88
CA LYS A 128 -16.58 18.46 -15.22
C LYS A 128 -15.07 18.67 -15.24
N ALA A 129 -14.38 18.56 -14.10
CA ALA A 129 -12.94 18.67 -14.03
C ALA A 129 -12.25 17.34 -14.38
N ILE A 130 -11.04 17.44 -14.95
CA ILE A 130 -10.18 16.30 -15.31
C ILE A 130 -9.66 15.56 -14.05
N LEU A 131 -9.72 16.20 -12.88
CA LEU A 131 -9.42 15.59 -11.59
C LEU A 131 -10.71 15.20 -10.86
N VAL A 132 -10.62 14.16 -10.04
CA VAL A 132 -11.64 13.79 -9.05
C VAL A 132 -11.38 14.59 -7.77
N ASP A 133 -10.20 14.38 -7.18
CA ASP A 133 -9.73 15.11 -6.01
C ASP A 133 -8.22 15.39 -6.09
N VAL A 134 -7.76 16.25 -5.19
CA VAL A 134 -6.35 16.35 -4.82
C VAL A 134 -6.20 16.11 -3.32
N GLN A 135 -5.19 15.34 -2.96
CA GLN A 135 -4.73 15.16 -1.59
C GLN A 135 -3.32 15.72 -1.43
N TYR A 136 -3.18 16.73 -0.57
CA TYR A 136 -1.91 17.16 -0.03
C TYR A 136 -1.65 16.43 1.30
N SER A 137 -0.41 16.07 1.59
CA SER A 137 0.00 15.57 2.90
C SER A 137 1.42 16.00 3.25
N LEU A 138 1.64 16.31 4.53
CA LEU A 138 2.97 16.54 5.11
C LEU A 138 3.10 15.70 6.39
N SER A 139 4.22 14.99 6.53
CA SER A 139 4.60 14.24 7.73
C SER A 139 5.95 14.72 8.27
N VAL A 140 6.12 14.61 9.60
CA VAL A 140 7.32 14.98 10.34
C VAL A 140 7.75 13.81 11.20
N GLU A 141 8.91 13.23 10.89
CA GLU A 141 9.50 12.10 11.60
C GLU A 141 10.87 12.54 12.16
N GLY A 142 10.87 12.96 13.43
CA GLY A 142 12.06 13.49 14.11
C GLY A 142 12.59 14.79 13.50
N ARG A 143 13.51 14.69 12.53
CA ARG A 143 14.05 15.83 11.75
C ARG A 143 13.79 15.70 10.24
N SER A 144 13.12 14.65 9.80
CA SER A 144 12.75 14.43 8.40
C SER A 144 11.34 14.98 8.18
N VAL A 145 11.17 15.82 7.16
CA VAL A 145 9.86 16.32 6.72
C VAL A 145 9.62 15.79 5.31
N SER A 146 8.58 14.97 5.15
CA SER A 146 8.19 14.44 3.84
C SER A 146 6.87 15.06 3.41
N GLU A 147 6.85 15.58 2.18
CA GLU A 147 5.68 16.22 1.57
C GLU A 147 5.23 15.43 0.34
N ALA A 148 3.92 15.32 0.13
CA ALA A 148 3.35 14.73 -1.07
C ALA A 148 2.08 15.45 -1.53
N LEU A 149 1.93 15.56 -2.85
CA LEU A 149 0.73 15.98 -3.56
C LEU A 149 0.29 14.85 -4.49
N ALA A 150 -0.85 14.24 -4.19
CA ALA A 150 -1.51 13.24 -5.01
C ALA A 150 -2.70 13.87 -5.75
N LEU A 151 -2.68 13.78 -7.08
CA LEU A 151 -3.69 14.30 -7.99
C LEU A 151 -4.37 13.10 -8.65
N HIS A 152 -5.66 12.88 -8.36
CA HIS A 152 -6.41 11.73 -8.87
C HIS A 152 -7.20 12.12 -10.11
N LEU A 153 -6.95 11.46 -11.25
CA LEU A 153 -7.55 11.82 -12.52
C LEU A 153 -8.88 11.07 -12.74
N ARG A 154 -9.83 11.77 -13.37
CA ARG A 154 -11.17 11.26 -13.69
C ARG A 154 -11.16 10.48 -15.00
N ASP A 155 -11.79 9.29 -14.99
CA ASP A 155 -12.18 8.49 -16.16
C ASP A 155 -11.12 8.29 -17.25
N THR A 156 -9.84 8.21 -16.87
CA THR A 156 -8.77 7.95 -17.84
C THR A 156 -8.59 6.46 -18.11
N LYS A 157 -8.18 6.14 -19.35
CA LYS A 157 -7.79 4.79 -19.76
C LYS A 157 -6.29 4.50 -19.53
N GLU A 158 -5.54 5.47 -18.98
CA GLU A 158 -4.08 5.43 -18.97
C GLU A 158 -3.44 5.88 -17.66
N VAL A 159 -3.73 7.09 -17.15
CA VAL A 159 -3.10 7.69 -15.96
C VAL A 159 -4.13 7.86 -14.84
N LEU A 160 -3.98 7.11 -13.75
CA LEU A 160 -4.90 7.13 -12.61
C LEU A 160 -4.54 8.23 -11.60
N GLN A 161 -3.24 8.38 -11.31
CA GLN A 161 -2.74 9.32 -10.30
C GLN A 161 -1.41 9.92 -10.75
N ILE A 162 -1.26 11.22 -10.51
CA ILE A 162 0.04 11.91 -10.51
C ILE A 162 0.41 12.18 -9.06
N LEU A 163 1.53 11.65 -8.61
CA LEU A 163 2.09 11.89 -7.28
C LEU A 163 3.40 12.66 -7.43
N ILE A 164 3.49 13.79 -6.74
CA ILE A 164 4.69 14.63 -6.66
C ILE A 164 5.09 14.67 -5.18
N SER A 165 6.36 14.42 -4.85
CA SER A 165 6.84 14.42 -3.47
C SER A 165 8.17 15.13 -3.30
N ASP A 166 8.50 15.44 -2.05
CA ASP A 166 9.78 15.96 -1.60
C ASP A 166 10.10 15.43 -0.19
N SER A 167 11.37 15.37 0.20
CA SER A 167 11.80 14.96 1.54
C SER A 167 13.03 15.77 1.97
N VAL A 168 12.87 16.57 3.02
CA VAL A 168 13.89 17.54 3.48
C VAL A 168 14.20 17.39 4.97
N THR A 169 15.43 17.67 5.36
CA THR A 169 15.83 17.72 6.79
C THR A 169 15.52 19.10 7.36
N GLY A 170 14.74 19.16 8.45
CA GLY A 170 14.40 20.41 9.14
C GLY A 170 13.10 20.31 9.94
N SER A 171 12.48 21.46 10.20
CA SER A 171 11.11 21.56 10.73
C SER A 171 10.09 21.77 9.60
N ALA A 172 8.83 21.40 9.82
CA ALA A 172 7.75 21.61 8.85
C ALA A 172 7.64 23.08 8.40
N LEU A 173 7.83 24.04 9.31
CA LEU A 173 7.79 25.47 8.98
C LEU A 173 8.97 25.92 8.09
N GLN A 174 10.11 25.23 8.14
CA GLN A 174 11.23 25.49 7.22
C GLN A 174 10.96 24.86 5.85
N ALA A 175 10.51 23.60 5.80
CA ALA A 175 10.15 22.92 4.55
C ALA A 175 9.10 23.73 3.75
N LEU A 176 8.01 24.14 4.41
CA LEU A 176 6.94 24.94 3.81
C LEU A 176 7.39 26.36 3.38
N LYS A 177 8.52 26.86 3.88
CA LYS A 177 9.09 28.16 3.50
C LYS A 177 10.12 28.06 2.38
N ALA A 178 10.87 26.96 2.31
CA ALA A 178 11.99 26.81 1.36
C ALA A 178 11.55 26.73 -0.10
N ASP A 179 10.29 26.34 -0.37
CA ASP A 179 9.75 26.09 -1.71
C ASP A 179 10.68 25.23 -2.59
N THR A 180 11.22 24.18 -1.98
CA THR A 180 12.07 23.17 -2.63
C THR A 180 11.37 22.52 -3.82
N LEU A 181 12.17 22.20 -4.84
CA LEU A 181 11.74 21.41 -6.00
C LEU A 181 11.57 19.95 -5.58
N PRO A 182 10.56 19.24 -6.10
CA PRO A 182 10.30 17.86 -5.72
C PRO A 182 11.49 16.94 -5.98
N ASP A 183 11.67 15.97 -5.09
CA ASP A 183 12.65 14.89 -5.22
C ASP A 183 12.17 13.81 -6.20
N ARG A 184 10.84 13.65 -6.35
CA ARG A 184 10.26 12.50 -7.03
C ARG A 184 8.89 12.80 -7.65
N ILE A 185 8.66 12.15 -8.79
CA ILE A 185 7.42 12.18 -9.55
C ILE A 185 7.03 10.72 -9.86
N ARG A 186 5.79 10.33 -9.56
CA ARG A 186 5.20 9.03 -9.91
C ARG A 186 3.93 9.23 -10.74
N ILE A 187 3.85 8.52 -11.86
CA ILE A 187 2.65 8.42 -12.69
C ILE A 187 2.10 7.01 -12.53
N GLU A 188 0.95 6.86 -11.89
CA GLU A 188 0.26 5.58 -11.73
C GLU A 188 -0.65 5.33 -12.93
N ARG A 189 -0.69 4.09 -13.42
CA ARG A 189 -1.28 3.78 -14.73
C ARG A 189 -2.24 2.61 -14.69
N PHE A 190 -3.34 2.70 -15.44
CA PHE A 190 -4.30 1.60 -15.55
C PHE A 190 -3.71 0.46 -16.40
N GLY A 191 -3.60 -0.74 -15.83
CA GLY A 191 -3.10 -1.94 -16.53
C GLY A 191 -1.61 -1.92 -16.94
N LYS A 192 -0.88 -0.82 -16.71
CA LYS A 192 0.56 -0.65 -17.00
C LYS A 192 1.35 -0.50 -15.69
N ALA A 193 2.67 -0.73 -15.73
CA ALA A 193 3.53 -0.41 -14.59
C ALA A 193 3.62 1.12 -14.39
N SER A 194 3.63 1.58 -13.13
CA SER A 194 3.81 3.00 -12.80
C SER A 194 5.15 3.53 -13.31
N ILE A 195 5.17 4.76 -13.81
CA ILE A 195 6.40 5.49 -14.12
C ILE A 195 6.87 6.17 -12.84
N VAL A 196 8.16 6.15 -12.55
CA VAL A 196 8.75 6.98 -11.49
C VAL A 196 10.04 7.61 -12.00
N LEU A 197 10.18 8.91 -11.74
CA LEU A 197 11.43 9.66 -11.82
C LEU A 197 11.76 10.12 -10.39
N ALA A 198 13.01 9.95 -9.97
CA ALA A 198 13.50 10.43 -8.68
C ALA A 198 14.90 11.04 -8.84
N ARG A 199 15.22 12.05 -8.03
CA ARG A 199 16.57 12.63 -7.94
C ARG A 199 17.51 11.61 -7.31
N CYS A 200 18.59 11.28 -8.00
CA CYS A 200 19.53 10.23 -7.57
C CYS A 200 20.96 10.77 -7.48
N SER A 201 21.61 10.58 -6.33
CA SER A 201 23.01 10.95 -6.13
C SER A 201 23.94 10.17 -7.07
N GLY A 202 24.98 10.83 -7.58
CA GLY A 202 25.95 10.23 -8.51
C GLY A 202 25.42 9.98 -9.93
N VAL A 203 24.23 10.46 -10.29
CA VAL A 203 23.65 10.34 -11.63
C VAL A 203 23.44 11.72 -12.24
N ASP A 204 23.94 11.95 -13.45
CA ASP A 204 23.53 13.12 -14.24
C ASP A 204 22.06 12.95 -14.67
N GLN A 205 21.24 13.93 -14.29
CA GLN A 205 19.81 14.02 -14.54
C GLN A 205 19.42 15.41 -15.10
N SER A 206 20.39 16.17 -15.61
CA SER A 206 20.21 17.51 -16.19
C SER A 206 19.10 17.56 -17.26
N ALA A 207 19.04 16.52 -18.11
CA ALA A 207 18.00 16.35 -19.13
C ALA A 207 16.57 16.17 -18.56
N TYR A 208 16.43 15.84 -17.26
CA TYR A 208 15.14 15.63 -16.60
C TYR A 208 14.68 16.84 -15.76
N GLU A 209 15.53 17.86 -15.59
CA GLU A 209 15.21 19.06 -14.82
C GLU A 209 13.92 19.78 -15.27
N PRO A 210 13.56 19.86 -16.57
CA PRO A 210 12.27 20.42 -17.00
C PRO A 210 11.04 19.71 -16.41
N LEU A 211 11.12 18.40 -16.12
CA LEU A 211 10.03 17.65 -15.48
C LEU A 211 9.93 17.99 -13.99
N PHE A 212 11.07 18.11 -13.29
CA PHE A 212 11.09 18.54 -11.89
C PHE A 212 10.63 19.99 -11.72
N LEU A 213 10.98 20.90 -12.63
CA LEU A 213 10.50 22.27 -12.66
C LEU A 213 8.98 22.35 -12.93
N ALA A 214 8.47 21.54 -13.87
CA ALA A 214 7.03 21.45 -14.13
C ALA A 214 6.26 20.91 -12.92
N ALA A 215 6.76 19.86 -12.28
CA ALA A 215 6.18 19.28 -11.07
C ALA A 215 6.25 20.24 -9.86
N GLY A 216 7.37 20.96 -9.68
CA GLY A 216 7.50 22.00 -8.66
C GLY A 216 6.53 23.17 -8.88
N GLY A 217 6.32 23.58 -10.13
CA GLY A 217 5.32 24.57 -10.50
C GLY A 217 3.87 24.14 -10.20
N ILE A 218 3.55 22.85 -10.39
CA ILE A 218 2.27 22.25 -9.95
C ILE A 218 2.19 22.27 -8.43
N LEU A 219 3.19 21.71 -7.73
CA LEU A 219 3.25 21.63 -6.27
C LEU A 219 3.04 23.00 -5.62
N HIS A 220 3.73 24.04 -6.09
CA HIS A 220 3.58 25.40 -5.62
C HIS A 220 2.16 25.97 -5.83
N LYS A 221 1.57 25.80 -7.04
CA LYS A 221 0.17 26.22 -7.31
C LYS A 221 -0.80 25.62 -6.30
N TYR A 222 -0.65 24.34 -5.97
CA TYR A 222 -1.52 23.63 -5.04
C TYR A 222 -1.23 23.99 -3.57
N ARG A 223 0.04 24.14 -3.16
CA ARG A 223 0.41 24.69 -1.83
C ARG A 223 -0.29 26.03 -1.57
N VAL A 224 -0.33 26.92 -2.56
CA VAL A 224 -1.03 28.22 -2.50
C VAL A 224 -2.55 28.05 -2.47
N ALA A 225 -3.12 27.31 -3.41
CA ALA A 225 -4.58 27.18 -3.54
C ALA A 225 -5.25 26.43 -2.37
N MET A 226 -4.53 25.53 -1.70
CA MET A 226 -5.00 24.77 -0.54
C MET A 226 -4.63 25.44 0.80
N SER A 227 -4.05 26.65 0.78
CA SER A 227 -3.59 27.40 1.97
C SER A 227 -2.61 26.64 2.87
N VAL A 228 -1.79 25.75 2.29
CA VAL A 228 -0.90 24.82 3.02
C VAL A 228 -0.03 25.54 4.05
N LYS A 229 0.56 26.69 3.68
CA LYS A 229 1.52 27.43 4.52
C LYS A 229 0.91 28.05 5.79
N SER A 230 -0.42 28.11 5.91
CA SER A 230 -1.12 28.52 7.13
C SER A 230 -1.88 27.37 7.79
N VAL A 231 -2.52 26.49 7.01
CA VAL A 231 -3.29 25.35 7.54
C VAL A 231 -2.37 24.33 8.23
N VAL A 232 -1.31 23.87 7.57
CA VAL A 232 -0.50 22.76 8.11
C VAL A 232 0.18 23.10 9.44
N PRO A 233 0.79 24.28 9.64
CA PRO A 233 1.35 24.66 10.94
C PRO A 233 0.29 24.78 12.05
N ALA A 234 -0.94 25.22 11.72
CA ALA A 234 -2.04 25.31 12.69
C ALA A 234 -2.52 23.90 13.11
N GLU A 235 -2.71 23.01 12.15
CA GLU A 235 -3.11 21.62 12.38
C GLU A 235 -2.07 20.83 13.18
N LEU A 236 -0.78 20.98 12.86
CA LEU A 236 0.32 20.38 13.64
C LEU A 236 0.36 20.88 15.09
N ALA A 237 0.03 22.15 15.36
CA ALA A 237 0.01 22.72 16.71
C ALA A 237 -1.08 22.13 17.63
N HIS A 238 -2.04 21.36 17.08
CA HIS A 238 -3.01 20.63 17.90
C HIS A 238 -2.49 19.28 18.43
N LEU A 239 -1.43 18.72 17.83
CA LEU A 239 -0.85 17.42 18.17
C LEU A 239 -0.02 17.46 19.50
N PRO A 240 0.16 16.34 20.21
CA PRO A 240 0.78 16.32 21.54
C PRO A 240 2.23 16.83 21.55
N ASP A 241 3.05 16.43 20.58
CA ASP A 241 4.49 16.72 20.51
C ASP A 241 4.79 18.22 20.45
N HIS A 242 3.82 19.03 20.00
CA HIS A 242 3.93 20.49 19.95
C HIS A 242 3.57 21.20 21.27
N LYS A 243 3.03 20.49 22.27
CA LYS A 243 2.54 21.05 23.54
C LYS A 243 3.53 20.88 24.69
N GLU A 244 4.20 19.73 24.81
CA GLU A 244 5.13 19.48 25.92
C GLU A 244 6.30 20.47 25.94
N SER A 245 6.77 20.89 24.76
CA SER A 245 7.79 21.93 24.59
C SER A 245 7.41 23.29 25.20
N LYS A 246 6.12 23.60 25.44
CA LYS A 246 5.70 24.86 26.09
C LYS A 246 5.74 24.81 27.62
N THR A 247 5.57 23.64 28.23
CA THR A 247 5.55 23.50 29.69
C THR A 247 6.96 23.54 30.29
N ALA A 248 7.97 23.11 29.52
CA ALA A 248 9.37 23.02 29.94
C ALA A 248 10.14 24.37 30.02
N HIS A 249 9.46 25.52 29.92
CA HIS A 249 10.07 26.85 30.03
C HIS A 249 9.32 27.80 31.00
N ALA A 250 8.40 27.28 31.80
CA ALA A 250 7.67 28.03 32.83
C ALA A 250 8.20 27.73 34.24
N ASN A 251 9.52 27.82 34.44
CA ASN A 251 10.19 27.75 35.75
C ASN A 251 11.64 28.28 35.65
N HIS A 252 11.80 29.61 35.66
CA HIS A 252 13.02 30.30 36.07
C HIS A 252 12.76 31.77 36.42
#